data_AF-A0A8T1YRR2-F1
#
_entry.id   AF-A0A8T1YRR2-F1
#
_cell.length_a   1.000
_cell.length_b   1.000
_cell.length_c   1.000
_cell.angle_alpha   90.00
_cell.angle_beta   90.00
_cell.angle_gamma   90.00
#
_symmetry.space_group_name_H-M   'P 1'
#
loop_
_entity.id
_entity.type
_entity.pdbx_description
1 polymer ?
#
loop_
_entity_poly.entity_id
_entity_poly.type
_entity_poly.pdbx_seq_one_letter_code
_entity_poly.pdbx_strand_id
1 'polypeptide(L)'
;MATLASNVVCIGKVGGGRLEINCRKKEKGRDQSNYPPYKVIEITPPPKSLGIRCLPHIFDLQNLQCGENVMIEGQTYTISAVTHRYQLRKGKYEPSERRLDVLSAARYVLNLYFDNLLQNS
;
A
#
# COMPACT_ATOMS: atom_id res chain seq x y z
N MET A 1 3.04 -20.00 -10.74
CA MET A 1 4.45 -19.55 -10.75
C MET A 1 4.49 -18.11 -10.27
N ALA A 2 4.94 -17.86 -9.03
CA ALA A 2 4.95 -16.51 -8.46
C ALA A 2 6.15 -15.72 -9.00
N THR A 3 5.90 -14.65 -9.75
CA THR A 3 6.92 -13.76 -10.29
C THR A 3 7.39 -12.77 -9.22
N LEU A 4 8.72 -12.67 -9.06
CA LEU A 4 9.39 -11.77 -8.12
C LEU A 4 9.11 -10.30 -8.51
N ALA A 5 8.35 -9.58 -7.68
CA ALA A 5 8.19 -8.14 -7.85
C ALA A 5 9.46 -7.42 -7.36
N SER A 6 10.20 -6.82 -8.30
CA SER A 6 11.31 -5.93 -7.99
C SER A 6 10.80 -4.66 -7.28
N ASN A 7 11.17 -4.50 -6.01
CA ASN A 7 10.92 -3.30 -5.22
C ASN A 7 11.86 -2.15 -5.66
N VAL A 8 11.59 -1.52 -6.80
CA VAL A 8 12.37 -0.36 -7.25
C VAL A 8 11.89 0.89 -6.50
N VAL A 9 12.51 1.15 -5.36
CA VAL A 9 12.46 2.45 -4.67
C VAL A 9 13.62 3.29 -5.22
N CYS A 10 13.33 4.32 -6.03
CA CYS A 10 14.33 5.32 -6.38
C CYS A 10 14.26 6.46 -5.34
N ILE A 11 15.28 6.57 -4.50
CA ILE A 11 15.41 7.69 -3.56
C ILE A 11 15.89 8.91 -4.35
N GLY A 12 15.01 9.89 -4.55
CA GLY A 12 15.36 11.18 -5.13
C GLY A 12 15.67 12.19 -4.04
N LYS A 13 16.86 12.80 -4.07
CA LYS A 13 17.24 13.90 -3.18
C LYS A 13 16.87 15.21 -3.88
N VAL A 14 15.92 15.97 -3.35
CA VAL A 14 15.64 17.35 -3.80
C VAL A 14 16.15 18.30 -2.72
N GLY A 15 16.79 19.40 -3.13
CA GLY A 15 17.45 20.35 -2.24
C GLY A 15 16.57 20.78 -1.08
N GLY A 16 17.11 20.71 0.15
CA GLY A 16 16.39 21.03 1.39
C GLY A 16 16.16 19.86 2.36
N GLY A 17 16.98 18.80 2.32
CA GLY A 17 17.04 17.78 3.38
C GLY A 17 15.86 16.81 3.48
N ARG A 18 14.84 16.90 2.61
CA ARG A 18 13.74 15.92 2.54
C ARG A 18 14.05 14.82 1.52
N LEU A 19 14.01 13.58 1.99
CA LEU A 19 14.06 12.39 1.13
C LEU A 19 12.64 12.12 0.63
N GLU A 20 12.40 12.32 -0.66
CA GLU A 20 11.13 11.92 -1.29
C GLU A 20 11.31 10.58 -2.00
N ILE A 21 10.43 9.63 -1.67
CA ILE A 21 10.36 8.33 -2.32
C ILE A 21 9.64 8.53 -3.65
N ASN A 22 10.37 8.45 -4.76
CA ASN A 22 9.79 8.54 -6.09
C ASN A 22 9.72 7.15 -6.73
N CYS A 23 8.50 6.69 -6.99
CA CYS A 23 8.23 5.44 -7.69
C CYS A 23 8.45 5.64 -9.20
N ARG A 24 9.69 5.53 -9.67
CA ARG A 24 10.02 5.56 -11.11
C ARG A 24 10.05 4.14 -11.68
N LYS A 25 9.20 3.86 -12.67
CA LYS A 25 9.33 2.67 -13.53
C LYS A 25 10.44 2.91 -14.55
N LYS A 26 11.51 2.11 -14.53
CA LYS A 26 12.62 2.18 -15.51
C LYS A 26 12.27 1.40 -16.77
N GLU A 27 11.24 1.84 -17.51
CA GLU A 27 10.93 1.31 -18.84
C GLU A 27 11.17 2.41 -19.89
N LYS A 28 12.01 2.11 -20.88
CA LYS A 28 12.27 2.98 -22.04
C LYS A 28 11.00 3.09 -22.86
N GLY A 29 10.15 4.06 -22.54
CA GLY A 29 8.92 4.28 -23.28
C GLY A 29 8.16 5.45 -22.67
N ARG A 30 7.74 6.37 -23.52
CA ARG A 30 7.05 7.62 -23.19
C ARG A 30 5.78 7.30 -22.40
N ASP A 31 5.84 7.37 -21.08
CA ASP A 31 4.76 7.75 -20.15
C ASP A 31 5.31 7.66 -18.72
N GLN A 32 5.82 8.79 -18.23
CA GLN A 32 6.41 8.97 -16.91
C GLN A 32 5.30 9.01 -15.86
N SER A 33 4.62 7.88 -15.64
CA SER A 33 3.57 7.79 -14.62
C SER A 33 4.23 7.72 -13.24
N ASN A 34 4.42 8.88 -12.61
CA ASN A 34 4.84 8.98 -11.21
C ASN A 34 3.66 8.52 -10.33
N TYR A 35 3.77 7.33 -9.74
CA TYR A 35 2.75 6.82 -8.84
C TYR A 35 3.05 7.24 -7.39
N PRO A 36 2.07 7.75 -6.62
CA PRO A 36 2.29 8.09 -5.22
C PRO A 36 2.48 6.81 -4.39
N PRO A 37 3.48 6.77 -3.50
CA PRO A 37 3.73 5.60 -2.69
C PRO A 37 2.68 5.40 -1.58
N TYR A 38 2.51 4.16 -1.14
CA TYR A 38 1.63 3.79 -0.02
C TYR A 38 2.45 3.57 1.25
N LYS A 39 1.98 4.11 2.37
CA LYS A 39 2.47 3.75 3.70
C LYS A 39 1.79 2.46 4.13
N VAL A 40 2.56 1.39 4.27
CA VAL A 40 2.05 0.07 4.62
C VAL A 40 2.17 -0.15 6.12
N ILE A 41 1.07 -0.56 6.75
CA ILE A 41 1.01 -0.84 8.19
C ILE A 41 0.36 -2.20 8.42
N GLU A 42 1.03 -3.07 9.16
CA GLU A 42 0.41 -4.26 9.74
C GLU A 42 -0.42 -3.83 10.95
N ILE A 43 -1.74 -4.01 10.87
CA ILE A 43 -2.66 -3.51 11.91
C ILE A 43 -2.82 -4.47 13.11
N THR A 44 -2.14 -5.63 13.09
CA THR A 44 -2.10 -6.57 14.23
C THR A 44 -1.58 -5.82 15.46
N PRO A 45 -2.33 -5.77 16.58
CA PRO A 45 -1.85 -5.07 17.78
C PRO A 45 -0.57 -5.72 18.35
N PRO A 46 0.51 -4.97 18.63
CA PRO A 46 0.69 -3.54 18.37
C PRO A 46 1.01 -3.25 16.89
N PRO A 47 0.45 -2.17 16.28
CA PRO A 47 0.62 -1.89 14.86
C PRO A 47 2.08 -1.73 14.45
N LYS A 48 2.49 -2.39 13.36
CA LYS A 48 3.86 -2.36 12.85
C LYS A 48 3.93 -1.65 11.50
N SER A 49 4.88 -0.73 11.34
CA SER A 49 5.10 -0.08 10.05
C SER A 49 5.98 -0.96 9.15
N LEU A 50 5.46 -1.42 8.01
CA LEU A 50 6.21 -2.19 7.01
C LEU A 50 6.94 -1.29 5.98
N GLY A 51 6.88 0.02 6.21
CA GLY A 51 7.54 1.05 5.42
C GLY A 51 6.66 1.63 4.31
N ILE A 52 7.28 2.46 3.47
CA ILE A 52 6.62 3.11 2.34
C ILE A 52 6.97 2.34 1.07
N ARG A 53 5.97 1.87 0.34
CA ARG A 53 6.13 0.99 -0.83
C ARG A 53 5.45 1.56 -2.07
N CYS A 54 6.11 1.32 -3.20
CA CYS A 54 5.58 1.59 -4.53
C CYS A 54 4.93 0.30 -5.04
N LEU A 55 3.62 0.31 -5.24
CA LEU A 55 2.87 -0.84 -5.75
C LEU A 55 2.69 -0.65 -7.27
N PRO A 56 3.22 -1.55 -8.13
CA PRO A 56 3.21 -1.37 -9.58
C PRO A 56 1.85 -1.62 -10.23
N HIS A 57 1.34 -0.63 -10.96
CA HIS A 57 0.07 -0.68 -11.72
C HIS A 57 -0.15 -1.92 -12.61
N ILE A 58 0.89 -2.62 -13.09
CA ILE A 58 0.73 -3.75 -14.04
C ILE A 58 -0.07 -4.92 -13.45
N PHE A 59 -0.12 -5.06 -12.11
CA PHE A 59 -1.04 -5.98 -11.43
C PHE A 59 -2.09 -5.24 -10.55
N ASP A 60 -2.03 -3.91 -10.42
CA ASP A 60 -2.58 -3.20 -9.25
C ASP A 60 -3.71 -2.20 -9.51
N LEU A 61 -4.07 -1.83 -10.75
CA LEU A 61 -5.19 -0.89 -10.91
C LEU A 61 -6.57 -1.53 -10.65
N GLN A 62 -6.65 -2.86 -10.66
CA GLN A 62 -7.89 -3.60 -10.42
C GLN A 62 -7.88 -4.37 -9.10
N ASN A 63 -6.71 -4.61 -8.50
CA ASN A 63 -6.54 -5.59 -7.40
C ASN A 63 -6.13 -4.98 -6.05
N LEU A 64 -5.92 -3.66 -5.92
CA LEU A 64 -5.73 -3.07 -4.58
C LEU A 64 -7.07 -2.87 -3.87
N GLN A 65 -7.79 -3.98 -3.68
CA GLN A 65 -9.08 -4.04 -3.00
C GLN A 65 -8.91 -4.75 -1.66
N CYS A 66 -9.83 -4.49 -0.74
CA CYS A 66 -9.86 -5.22 0.52
C CYS A 66 -10.09 -6.72 0.25
N GLY A 67 -9.33 -7.57 0.92
CA GLY A 67 -9.36 -9.02 0.73
C GLY A 67 -8.33 -9.57 -0.26
N GLU A 68 -7.65 -8.72 -1.03
CA GLU A 68 -6.57 -9.17 -1.93
C GLU A 68 -5.28 -9.48 -1.16
N ASN A 69 -4.45 -10.36 -1.72
CA ASN A 69 -3.15 -10.69 -1.14
C ASN A 69 -2.01 -9.89 -1.79
N VAL A 70 -1.14 -9.32 -0.95
CA VAL A 70 0.04 -8.55 -1.35
C VAL A 70 1.29 -9.16 -0.75
N MET A 71 2.36 -9.22 -1.55
CA MET A 71 3.66 -9.68 -1.08
C MET A 71 4.53 -8.49 -0.68
N ILE A 72 4.94 -8.45 0.58
CA ILE A 72 5.75 -7.38 1.16
C ILE A 72 6.94 -8.04 1.86
N GLU A 73 8.16 -7.71 1.42
CA GLU A 73 9.41 -8.27 1.97
C GLU A 73 9.46 -9.81 1.99
N GLY A 74 8.82 -10.46 1.01
CA GLY A 74 8.77 -11.93 0.90
C GLY A 74 7.72 -12.60 1.80
N GLN A 75 6.89 -11.81 2.50
CA GLN A 75 5.74 -12.30 3.27
C GLN A 75 4.43 -11.93 2.58
N THR A 76 3.48 -12.85 2.60
CA THR A 76 2.14 -12.63 2.05
C THR A 76 1.22 -12.08 3.13
N TYR A 77 0.66 -10.91 2.86
CA TYR A 77 -0.35 -10.27 3.70
C TYR A 77 -1.65 -10.10 2.92
N THR A 78 -2.77 -10.05 3.62
CA THR A 78 -4.08 -9.74 3.06
C THR A 78 -4.41 -8.28 3.36
N ILE A 79 -4.91 -7.55 2.37
CA ILE A 79 -5.31 -6.15 2.51
C ILE A 79 -6.58 -6.08 3.36
N SER A 80 -6.50 -5.39 4.48
CA SER A 80 -7.67 -5.10 5.32
C SER A 80 -8.35 -3.81 4.88
N ALA A 81 -7.60 -2.75 4.58
CA ALA A 81 -8.16 -1.46 4.17
C ALA A 81 -7.21 -0.65 3.29
N VAL A 82 -7.79 0.12 2.36
CA VAL A 82 -7.08 1.09 1.52
C VAL A 82 -7.60 2.49 1.84
N THR A 83 -6.73 3.36 2.35
CA THR A 83 -7.12 4.70 2.81
C THR A 83 -6.43 5.79 1.99
N HIS A 84 -7.23 6.68 1.41
CA HIS A 84 -6.76 7.90 0.73
C HIS A 84 -7.16 9.14 1.52
N ARG A 85 -6.19 9.85 2.09
CA ARG A 85 -6.42 11.05 2.89
C ARG A 85 -6.24 12.31 2.05
N TYR A 86 -7.24 13.19 2.10
CA TYR A 86 -7.23 14.49 1.45
C TYR A 86 -7.18 15.61 2.50
N GLN A 87 -6.56 16.74 2.15
CA GLN A 87 -6.48 17.95 2.97
C GLN A 87 -7.09 19.11 2.20
N LEU A 88 -7.93 19.91 2.86
CA LEU A 88 -8.46 21.14 2.28
C LEU A 88 -7.38 22.23 2.31
N ARG A 89 -6.97 22.72 1.15
CA ARG A 89 -5.99 23.80 0.98
C ARG A 89 -6.53 24.83 0.00
N LYS A 90 -6.61 26.08 0.44
CA LYS A 90 -7.07 27.22 -0.38
C LYS A 90 -8.39 26.94 -1.13
N GLY A 91 -9.35 26.31 -0.46
CA GLY A 91 -10.66 25.98 -1.03
C GLY A 91 -10.68 24.76 -1.95
N LYS A 92 -9.60 23.97 -2.04
CA LYS A 92 -9.53 22.75 -2.86
C LYS A 92 -9.04 21.56 -2.03
N TYR A 93 -9.58 20.38 -2.28
CA TYR A 93 -9.08 19.14 -1.65
C TYR A 93 -7.84 18.65 -2.38
N GLU A 94 -6.70 18.67 -1.69
CA GLU A 94 -5.43 18.15 -2.18
C GLU A 94 -5.13 16.78 -1.54
N PRO A 95 -4.64 15.79 -2.31
CA PRO A 95 -4.25 14.50 -1.75
C PRO A 95 -3.04 14.67 -0.83
N SER A 96 -3.10 14.07 0.36
CA SER A 96 -2.06 14.22 1.39
C SER A 96 -1.31 12.93 1.71
N GLU A 97 -2.02 11.83 1.97
CA GLU A 97 -1.41 10.57 2.41
C GLU A 97 -2.19 9.40 1.83
N ARG A 98 -1.48 8.34 1.47
CA ARG A 98 -2.07 7.05 1.09
C ARG A 98 -1.55 5.98 2.04
N ARG A 99 -2.48 5.24 2.63
CA ARG A 99 -2.20 4.22 3.63
C ARG A 99 -2.81 2.89 3.20
N LEU A 100 -2.02 1.84 3.34
CA LEU A 100 -2.43 0.47 3.10
C LEU A 100 -2.34 -0.32 4.40
N ASP A 101 -3.48 -0.77 4.89
CA ASP A 101 -3.57 -1.57 6.10
C ASP A 101 -3.64 -3.04 5.74
N VAL A 102 -2.71 -3.81 6.30
CA VAL A 102 -2.54 -5.22 5.98
C VAL A 102 -2.58 -6.09 7.24
N LEU A 103 -2.98 -7.34 7.06
CA LEU A 103 -3.00 -8.38 8.08
C LEU A 103 -2.30 -9.62 7.55
N SER A 104 -1.76 -10.45 8.44
CA SER A 104 -1.41 -11.82 8.06
C SER A 104 -2.67 -12.54 7.55
N ALA A 105 -2.53 -13.36 6.51
CA ALA A 105 -3.65 -14.12 5.94
C ALA A 105 -4.39 -14.94 7.00
N ALA A 106 -3.66 -15.56 7.93
CA ALA A 106 -4.26 -16.30 9.04
C ALA A 106 -5.11 -15.40 9.94
N ARG A 107 -4.61 -14.19 10.26
CA ARG A 107 -5.33 -13.25 11.13
C ARG A 107 -6.58 -12.70 10.46
N TYR A 108 -6.51 -12.41 9.17
CA TYR A 108 -7.65 -11.95 8.38
C TYR A 108 -8.80 -12.98 8.41
N VAL A 109 -8.50 -14.26 8.15
CA VAL A 109 -9.49 -15.34 8.20
C VAL A 109 -10.10 -15.51 9.60
N LEU A 110 -9.28 -15.44 10.65
CA LEU A 110 -9.78 -15.53 12.04
C LEU A 110 -10.73 -14.37 12.38
N ASN A 111 -10.41 -13.16 11.95
CA ASN A 111 -11.28 -12.00 12.18
C ASN A 111 -12.62 -12.18 11.45
N LEU A 112 -12.59 -12.61 10.18
CA LEU A 112 -13.82 -12.94 9.45
C LEU A 112 -14.66 -13.97 10.20
N TYR A 113 -14.05 -15.02 10.74
CA TYR A 113 -14.78 -16.02 11.53
C TYR A 113 -15.45 -15.41 12.77
N PHE A 114 -14.72 -14.60 13.54
CA PHE A 114 -15.29 -13.93 14.72
C PHE A 114 -16.39 -12.94 14.36
N ASP A 115 -16.23 -12.17 13.29
CA ASP A 115 -17.25 -11.23 12.82
C ASP A 115 -18.54 -11.97 12.43
N ASN A 116 -18.42 -13.12 11.76
CA ASN A 116 -19.57 -13.96 11.42
C ASN A 116 -20.26 -14.53 12.67
N LEU A 117 -19.52 -14.94 13.70
CA LEU A 117 -20.12 -15.42 14.94
C LEU A 117 -20.90 -14.31 15.66
N LEU A 118 -20.33 -13.10 15.74
CA LEU A 118 -20.95 -11.96 16.40
C LEU A 118 -22.18 -11.44 15.64
N GLN A 119 -22.23 -11.59 14.32
CA GLN A 119 -23.41 -11.21 13.53
C GLN A 119 -24.56 -12.21 13.68
N ASN A 120 -24.28 -13.46 14.05
CA ASN A 120 -25.27 -14.54 14.18
C ASN A 120 -25.72 -14.81 15.63
N SER A 121 -25.27 -14.01 16.60
CA SER A 121 -25.67 -14.08 18.02
C SER A 121 -26.82 -13.12 18.33
#